data_AF-A0A534Y7X5-F1
#
_entry.id   AF-A0A534Y7X5-F1
#
_cell.length_a   1.000
_cell.length_b   1.000
_cell.length_c   1.000
_cell.angle_alpha   90.00
_cell.angle_beta   90.00
_cell.angle_gamma   90.00
#
_symmetry.space_group_name_H-M   'P 1'
#
loop_
_entity.id
_entity.type
_entity.pdbx_description
1 polymer ?
#
loop_
_entity_poly.entity_id
_entity_poly.type
_entity_poly.pdbx_seq_one_letter_code
_entity_poly.pdbx_strand_id
1 'polypeptide(L)'
;MAAARRHRGGRAGPLRRARRLGRVAAGRRLLPGGRSPLARGGHHDPRGHYGPEEPEFHKSFEKARKLVDLKASAGIVATDEERVLILDVVPGSPADKAGVPPGTRLAAVNGRKATGDRLRTAVAETARGGKLELLVENAETYSTHVLEYKGGLRYPRLERDGSKPDMLTRILSPRPDASRR
;
A
#
# COMPACT_ATOMS: atom_id res chain seq x y z
N MET A 1 -50.38 23.35 -51.32
CA MET A 1 -49.73 23.48 -52.64
C MET A 1 -48.23 23.55 -52.39
N ALA A 2 -47.46 22.46 -52.56
CA ALA A 2 -46.76 22.04 -53.80
C ALA A 2 -45.75 23.11 -54.30
N ALA A 3 -44.49 22.89 -54.66
CA ALA A 3 -43.63 21.71 -54.86
C ALA A 3 -42.15 22.18 -54.97
N ALA A 4 -41.20 21.51 -54.33
CA ALA A 4 -40.09 20.71 -54.91
C ALA A 4 -39.38 21.20 -56.20
N ARG A 5 -38.06 21.44 -56.10
CA ARG A 5 -36.97 21.12 -57.09
C ARG A 5 -35.66 21.00 -56.29
N ARG A 6 -35.02 19.84 -56.03
CA ARG A 6 -34.31 18.84 -56.86
C ARG A 6 -33.21 19.37 -57.78
N HIS A 7 -31.95 19.12 -57.40
CA HIS A 7 -30.82 18.63 -58.22
C HIS A 7 -29.92 17.79 -57.27
N ARG A 8 -29.86 16.45 -57.34
CA ARG A 8 -29.08 15.56 -58.26
C ARG A 8 -27.63 16.05 -58.44
N GLY A 9 -26.58 15.29 -58.14
CA GLY A 9 -26.46 13.91 -57.64
C GLY A 9 -25.05 13.34 -57.80
N GLY A 10 -24.87 12.11 -57.31
CA GLY A 10 -23.82 11.14 -57.67
C GLY A 10 -22.43 11.38 -57.05
N ARG A 11 -21.69 10.38 -56.56
CA ARG A 11 -21.70 8.94 -56.84
C ARG A 11 -21.28 8.13 -55.61
N ALA A 12 -21.93 7.00 -55.44
CA ALA A 12 -21.58 5.93 -54.53
C ALA A 12 -20.63 4.91 -55.22
N GLY A 13 -19.48 4.67 -54.58
CA GLY A 13 -18.67 3.44 -54.49
C GLY A 13 -18.30 2.64 -55.74
N PRO A 14 -17.70 1.44 -55.55
CA PRO A 14 -16.80 0.99 -54.47
C PRO A 14 -15.46 0.49 -55.06
N LEU A 15 -14.47 0.09 -54.24
CA LEU A 15 -13.57 -1.05 -54.51
C LEU A 15 -12.57 -1.25 -53.35
N ARG A 16 -12.95 -2.18 -52.47
CA ARG A 16 -12.13 -3.26 -51.91
C ARG A 16 -10.62 -3.00 -51.70
N ARG A 17 -10.21 -2.92 -50.43
CA ARG A 17 -9.18 -3.84 -49.91
C ARG A 17 -9.57 -4.33 -48.52
N ALA A 18 -9.97 -5.58 -48.48
CA ALA A 18 -10.05 -6.39 -47.27
C ALA A 18 -8.63 -6.60 -46.74
N ARG A 19 -8.41 -6.35 -45.44
CA ARG A 19 -7.29 -6.97 -44.72
C ARG A 19 -7.81 -7.57 -43.42
N ARG A 20 -8.16 -8.85 -43.56
CA ARG A 20 -8.25 -9.93 -42.57
C ARG A 20 -8.01 -9.52 -41.10
N LEU A 21 -9.09 -9.62 -40.32
CA LEU A 21 -9.04 -10.07 -38.94
C LEU A 21 -8.54 -11.52 -38.92
N GLY A 22 -7.49 -11.76 -38.15
CA GLY A 22 -6.92 -13.08 -37.87
C GLY A 22 -6.73 -13.23 -36.36
N ARG A 23 -7.47 -14.19 -35.81
CA ARG A 23 -7.55 -14.62 -34.41
C ARG A 23 -6.18 -15.00 -33.79
N VAL A 24 -6.01 -14.58 -32.54
CA VAL A 24 -5.54 -15.34 -31.36
C VAL A 24 -4.76 -16.65 -31.60
N ALA A 25 -3.51 -16.70 -31.16
CA ALA A 25 -2.91 -17.87 -30.48
C ALA A 25 -1.72 -17.44 -29.62
N ALA A 26 -1.65 -18.06 -28.44
CA ALA A 26 -0.75 -17.79 -27.33
C ALA A 26 0.73 -18.04 -27.62
N GLY A 27 1.61 -17.31 -26.92
CA GLY A 27 3.05 -17.56 -26.97
C GLY A 27 3.93 -16.56 -26.23
N ARG A 28 3.46 -15.93 -25.14
CA ARG A 28 4.35 -15.12 -24.29
C ARG A 28 4.97 -16.04 -23.23
N ARG A 29 6.09 -16.66 -23.61
CA ARG A 29 6.94 -17.43 -22.70
C ARG A 29 7.40 -16.47 -21.59
N LEU A 30 6.78 -16.59 -20.43
CA LEU A 30 7.22 -15.96 -19.19
C LEU A 30 8.65 -16.41 -18.92
N LEU A 31 9.59 -15.49 -19.06
CA LEU A 31 10.91 -15.67 -18.48
C LEU A 31 10.72 -15.71 -16.96
N PRO A 32 11.13 -16.79 -16.27
CA PRO A 32 10.91 -16.93 -14.84
C PRO A 32 11.64 -15.82 -14.09
N GLY A 33 10.95 -15.27 -13.09
CA GLY A 33 11.41 -14.16 -12.26
C GLY A 33 12.88 -14.32 -11.86
N GLY A 34 13.69 -13.39 -12.37
CA GLY A 34 15.06 -13.19 -11.93
C GLY A 34 15.02 -12.84 -10.45
N ARG A 35 15.48 -13.78 -9.64
CA ARG A 35 15.65 -13.64 -8.19
C ARG A 35 16.57 -12.46 -7.91
N SER A 36 16.13 -11.52 -7.08
CA SER A 36 17.02 -10.54 -6.45
C SER A 36 18.18 -11.29 -5.77
N PRO A 37 19.44 -10.85 -5.93
CA PRO A 37 20.62 -11.62 -5.57
C PRO A 37 20.96 -11.61 -4.07
N LEU A 38 19.96 -11.54 -3.18
CA LEU A 38 20.17 -11.64 -1.73
C LEU A 38 20.12 -13.08 -1.19
N ALA A 39 19.99 -14.09 -2.07
CA ALA A 39 19.86 -15.50 -1.68
C ALA A 39 21.20 -16.24 -1.48
N ARG A 40 22.25 -15.57 -0.99
CA ARG A 40 23.48 -16.24 -0.52
C ARG A 40 24.02 -15.54 0.73
N GLY A 41 23.43 -15.89 1.85
CA GLY A 41 23.90 -15.58 3.19
C GLY A 41 22.88 -16.13 4.16
N GLY A 42 23.21 -17.23 4.84
CA GLY A 42 22.36 -17.78 5.89
C GLY A 42 22.21 -16.76 7.01
N HIS A 43 21.15 -15.96 6.94
CA HIS A 43 20.67 -15.16 8.04
C HIS A 43 19.28 -15.64 8.37
N HIS A 44 19.09 -15.92 9.65
CA HIS A 44 17.90 -16.49 10.24
C HIS A 44 16.71 -15.55 10.00
N ASP A 45 15.89 -15.85 9.00
CA ASP A 45 14.70 -15.06 8.67
C ASP A 45 13.54 -15.48 9.59
N PRO A 46 13.11 -14.65 10.57
CA PRO A 46 11.87 -14.90 11.26
C PRO A 46 10.73 -14.77 10.25
N ARG A 47 9.82 -15.75 10.21
CA ARG A 47 8.64 -15.65 9.35
C ARG A 47 7.78 -14.50 9.88
N GLY A 48 7.72 -13.40 9.13
CA GLY A 48 6.82 -12.30 9.45
C GLY A 48 5.39 -12.75 9.26
N HIS A 49 4.69 -12.98 10.37
CA HIS A 49 3.24 -13.13 10.38
C HIS A 49 2.61 -11.74 10.51
N TYR A 50 1.43 -11.54 9.97
CA TYR A 50 0.73 -10.27 10.10
C TYR A 50 -0.67 -10.53 10.66
N GLY A 51 -1.03 -9.82 11.72
CA GLY A 51 -2.33 -9.93 12.38
C GLY A 51 -3.07 -8.60 12.46
N PRO A 52 -4.39 -8.61 12.67
CA PRO A 52 -5.21 -7.40 12.79
C PRO A 52 -5.10 -6.72 14.15
N GLU A 53 -4.71 -7.48 15.18
CA GLU A 53 -4.55 -7.00 16.54
C GLU A 53 -3.20 -6.30 16.74
N GLU A 54 -3.27 -5.10 17.30
CA GLU A 54 -2.12 -4.28 17.66
C GLU A 54 -1.30 -4.90 18.82
N PRO A 55 -0.03 -5.31 18.60
CA PRO A 55 0.83 -5.84 19.65
C PRO A 55 1.16 -4.78 20.73
N GLU A 56 1.40 -5.21 21.96
CA GLU A 56 1.73 -4.30 23.09
C GLU A 56 2.98 -3.43 22.82
N PHE A 57 3.98 -3.96 22.12
CA PHE A 57 5.14 -3.17 21.68
C PHE A 57 4.72 -2.02 20.75
N HIS A 58 3.77 -2.26 19.85
CA HIS A 58 3.30 -1.25 18.89
C HIS A 58 2.51 -0.14 19.59
N LYS A 59 1.59 -0.51 20.50
CA LYS A 59 0.86 0.45 21.34
C LYS A 59 1.78 1.34 22.16
N SER A 60 2.77 0.73 22.82
CA SER A 60 3.72 1.47 23.67
C SER A 60 4.60 2.40 22.85
N PHE A 61 5.02 1.99 21.66
CA PHE A 61 5.81 2.81 20.74
C PHE A 61 5.01 3.97 20.14
N GLU A 62 3.77 3.72 19.67
CA GLU A 62 2.86 4.74 19.18
C GLU A 62 2.57 5.80 20.26
N LYS A 63 2.25 5.34 21.47
CA LYS A 63 1.99 6.23 22.61
C LYS A 63 3.22 7.04 23.02
N ALA A 64 4.39 6.40 23.07
CA ALA A 64 5.64 7.08 23.43
C ALA A 64 6.07 8.12 22.39
N ARG A 65 5.79 7.86 21.11
CA ARG A 65 6.19 8.74 20.00
C ARG A 65 5.09 9.67 19.51
N LYS A 66 3.87 9.54 20.04
CA LYS A 66 2.65 10.24 19.59
C LYS A 66 2.43 10.08 18.08
N LEU A 67 2.53 8.83 17.62
CA LEU A 67 2.38 8.48 16.21
C LEU A 67 1.23 7.52 16.00
N VAL A 68 0.70 7.57 14.78
CA VAL A 68 -0.14 6.55 14.18
C VAL A 68 0.73 5.82 13.17
N ASP A 69 1.16 4.59 13.47
CA ASP A 69 2.02 3.79 12.60
C ASP A 69 1.19 2.71 11.89
N LEU A 70 0.92 3.00 10.61
CA LEU A 70 0.16 2.14 9.70
C LEU A 70 1.05 1.66 8.54
N LYS A 71 2.37 1.57 8.75
CA LYS A 71 3.35 1.14 7.72
C LYS A 71 2.99 -0.22 7.12
N ALA A 72 2.62 -1.19 7.97
CA ALA A 72 2.24 -2.54 7.56
C ALA A 72 0.81 -2.66 7.02
N SER A 73 0.01 -1.60 7.18
CA SER A 73 -1.38 -1.51 6.71
C SER A 73 -1.44 -0.71 5.40
N ALA A 74 -1.87 0.55 5.46
CA ALA A 74 -1.99 1.44 4.31
C ALA A 74 -0.65 2.06 3.86
N GLY A 75 0.43 1.90 4.64
CA GLY A 75 1.76 2.43 4.33
C GLY A 75 1.99 3.87 4.78
N ILE A 76 1.32 4.32 5.84
CA ILE A 76 1.37 5.71 6.32
C ILE A 76 1.92 5.74 7.74
N VAL A 77 2.75 6.73 8.03
CA VAL A 77 3.04 7.17 9.41
C VAL A 77 2.52 8.59 9.57
N ALA A 78 1.74 8.83 10.61
CA ALA A 78 1.23 10.17 10.92
C ALA A 78 1.43 10.54 12.38
N THR A 79 1.36 11.83 12.71
CA THR A 79 1.31 12.30 14.11
C THR A 79 -0.08 12.05 14.72
N ASP A 80 -0.12 11.75 16.01
CA ASP A 80 -1.35 11.63 16.80
C ASP A 80 -1.57 12.90 17.62
N GLU A 81 -1.76 14.00 16.90
CA GLU A 81 -1.94 15.36 17.43
C GLU A 81 -3.17 16.02 16.78
N GLU A 82 -3.58 17.18 17.28
CA GLU A 82 -4.73 17.90 16.70
C GLU A 82 -4.49 18.27 15.23
N ARG A 83 -3.24 18.61 14.88
CA ARG A 83 -2.78 18.79 13.51
C ARG A 83 -2.05 17.54 13.06
N VAL A 84 -2.79 16.62 12.44
CA VAL A 84 -2.23 15.37 11.89
C VAL A 84 -1.31 15.69 10.71
N LEU A 85 -0.03 15.34 10.83
CA LEU A 85 0.97 15.43 9.78
C LEU A 85 1.31 14.03 9.28
N ILE A 86 1.36 13.85 7.96
CA ILE A 86 1.87 12.64 7.33
C ILE A 86 3.39 12.74 7.35
N LEU A 87 4.03 11.96 8.21
CA LEU A 87 5.48 12.01 8.37
C LEU A 87 6.20 11.22 7.28
N ASP A 88 5.64 10.06 6.91
CA ASP A 88 6.30 9.12 6.02
C ASP A 88 5.27 8.28 5.25
N VAL A 89 5.62 7.90 4.04
CA VAL A 89 4.84 7.04 3.16
C VAL A 89 5.74 5.94 2.63
N VAL A 90 5.36 4.68 2.86
CA VAL A 90 6.18 3.52 2.49
C VAL A 90 6.17 3.35 0.96
N PRO A 91 7.33 3.27 0.28
CA PRO A 91 7.39 3.05 -1.17
C PRO A 91 6.69 1.76 -1.61
N GLY A 92 5.92 1.81 -2.70
CA GLY A 92 5.14 0.70 -3.24
C GLY A 92 3.88 0.34 -2.44
N SER A 93 3.61 1.03 -1.34
CA SER A 93 2.41 0.84 -0.51
C SER A 93 1.14 1.37 -1.17
N PRO A 94 -0.06 1.07 -0.61
CA PRO A 94 -1.31 1.66 -1.09
C PRO A 94 -1.32 3.20 -1.07
N ALA A 95 -0.74 3.82 -0.04
CA ALA A 95 -0.63 5.28 0.05
C ALA A 95 0.29 5.88 -1.02
N ASP A 96 1.44 5.24 -1.27
CA ASP A 96 2.36 5.65 -2.34
C ASP A 96 1.71 5.55 -3.72
N LYS A 97 1.01 4.43 -3.99
CA LYS A 97 0.27 4.24 -5.25
C LYS A 97 -0.87 5.25 -5.44
N ALA A 98 -1.45 5.73 -4.36
CA ALA A 98 -2.46 6.79 -4.38
C ALA A 98 -1.84 8.20 -4.51
N GLY A 99 -0.51 8.32 -4.49
CA GLY A 99 0.23 9.57 -4.62
C GLY A 99 0.20 10.44 -3.36
N VAL A 100 -0.01 9.86 -2.18
CA VAL A 100 -0.06 10.60 -0.91
C VAL A 100 1.33 11.20 -0.64
N PRO A 101 1.47 12.53 -0.50
CA PRO A 101 2.77 13.15 -0.26
C PRO A 101 3.16 13.11 1.22
N PRO A 102 4.38 12.64 1.58
CA PRO A 102 4.91 12.80 2.93
C PRO A 102 5.23 14.27 3.24
N GLY A 103 5.32 14.62 4.52
CA GLY A 103 5.60 15.98 5.00
C GLY A 103 4.41 16.95 4.95
N THR A 104 3.22 16.45 4.62
CA THR A 104 2.01 17.27 4.44
C THR A 104 1.02 17.11 5.59
N ARG A 105 0.04 18.00 5.69
CA ARG A 105 -1.00 17.91 6.70
C ARG A 105 -2.17 17.07 6.19
N LEU A 106 -2.63 16.11 6.98
CA LEU A 106 -3.88 15.43 6.74
C LEU A 106 -5.03 16.27 7.29
N ALA A 107 -5.87 16.80 6.41
CA ALA A 107 -7.00 17.66 6.78
C ALA A 107 -8.26 16.85 7.09
N ALA A 108 -8.54 15.81 6.28
CA ALA A 108 -9.72 14.96 6.46
C ALA A 108 -9.48 13.51 6.04
N VAL A 109 -10.26 12.61 6.64
CA VAL A 109 -10.34 11.19 6.30
C VAL A 109 -11.81 10.84 6.05
N ASN A 110 -12.12 10.37 4.83
CA ASN A 110 -13.49 10.07 4.37
C ASN A 110 -14.46 11.23 4.63
N GLY A 111 -14.06 12.46 4.27
CA GLY A 111 -14.88 13.67 4.43
C GLY A 111 -15.04 14.18 5.87
N ARG A 112 -14.36 13.61 6.86
CA ARG A 112 -14.41 14.03 8.27
C ARG A 112 -13.06 14.57 8.74
N LYS A 113 -13.04 15.56 9.64
CA LYS A 113 -11.80 16.12 10.23
C LYS A 113 -10.85 14.99 10.64
N ALA A 114 -9.59 15.11 10.25
CA ALA A 114 -8.58 14.11 10.55
C ALA A 114 -8.23 14.10 12.04
N THR A 115 -8.18 12.90 12.60
CA THR A 115 -7.59 12.58 13.90
C THR A 115 -6.86 11.24 13.76
N GLY A 116 -5.94 10.92 14.68
CA GLY A 116 -5.27 9.63 14.63
C GLY A 116 -6.25 8.46 14.70
N ASP A 117 -7.22 8.53 15.60
CA ASP A 117 -8.28 7.52 15.72
C ASP A 117 -9.15 7.42 14.47
N ARG A 118 -9.48 8.55 13.82
CA ARG A 118 -10.28 8.51 12.60
C ARG A 118 -9.51 7.83 11.46
N LEU A 119 -8.21 8.10 11.34
CA LEU A 119 -7.35 7.45 10.37
C LEU A 119 -7.26 5.94 10.64
N ARG A 120 -6.97 5.52 11.88
CA ARG A 120 -6.95 4.10 12.30
C ARG A 120 -8.28 3.41 11.97
N THR A 121 -9.39 4.04 12.33
CA THR A 121 -10.74 3.51 12.09
C THR A 121 -11.03 3.33 10.61
N ALA A 122 -10.74 4.34 9.78
CA ALA A 122 -10.97 4.26 8.34
C ALA A 122 -10.14 3.13 7.70
N VAL A 123 -8.89 2.95 8.14
CA VAL A 123 -8.06 1.81 7.68
C VAL A 123 -8.66 0.49 8.13
N ALA A 124 -9.14 0.36 9.37
CA ALA A 124 -9.80 -0.86 9.84
C ALA A 124 -11.06 -1.21 9.02
N GLU A 125 -11.88 -0.20 8.70
CA GLU A 125 -13.12 -0.35 7.92
C GLU A 125 -12.86 -0.91 6.50
N THR A 126 -11.66 -0.73 5.94
CA THR A 126 -11.32 -1.25 4.60
C THR A 126 -11.41 -2.78 4.49
N ALA A 127 -11.20 -3.52 5.58
CA ALA A 127 -11.37 -4.98 5.60
C ALA A 127 -12.82 -5.41 5.31
N ARG A 128 -13.78 -4.49 5.49
CA ARG A 128 -15.22 -4.72 5.25
C ARG A 128 -15.71 -3.97 4.01
N GLY A 129 -14.80 -3.52 3.14
CA GLY A 129 -15.13 -2.77 1.93
C GLY A 129 -15.32 -1.27 2.15
N GLY A 130 -14.93 -0.73 3.30
CA GLY A 130 -14.90 0.70 3.55
C GLY A 130 -13.95 1.44 2.59
N LYS A 131 -14.32 2.67 2.22
CA LYS A 131 -13.47 3.57 1.44
C LYS A 131 -12.34 4.11 2.31
N LEU A 132 -11.17 4.37 1.72
CA LEU A 132 -10.10 5.14 2.35
C LEU A 132 -9.74 6.32 1.44
N GLU A 133 -10.23 7.50 1.81
CA GLU A 133 -9.97 8.77 1.12
C GLU A 133 -9.33 9.75 2.08
N LEU A 134 -8.25 10.37 1.64
CA LEU A 134 -7.46 11.31 2.40
C LEU A 134 -7.50 12.67 1.71
N LEU A 135 -7.91 13.71 2.44
CA LEU A 135 -7.76 15.10 2.02
C LEU A 135 -6.48 15.63 2.64
N VAL A 136 -5.53 16.00 1.79
CA VAL A 136 -4.20 16.47 2.18
C VAL A 136 -4.07 17.95 1.86
N GLU A 137 -3.60 18.72 2.83
CA GLU A 137 -3.21 20.13 2.72
C GLU A 137 -1.69 20.19 2.53
N ASN A 138 -1.26 20.70 1.39
CA ASN A 138 0.14 20.98 1.07
C ASN A 138 0.30 22.48 0.77
N ALA A 139 0.92 23.20 1.70
CA ALA A 139 0.96 24.66 1.72
C ALA A 139 -0.44 25.25 1.51
N GLU A 140 -0.70 25.91 0.38
CA GLU A 140 -1.95 26.59 0.07
C GLU A 140 -2.95 25.73 -0.72
N THR A 141 -2.63 24.45 -0.96
CA THR A 141 -3.43 23.58 -1.84
C THR A 141 -3.97 22.37 -1.11
N TYR A 142 -5.19 21.97 -1.49
CA TYR A 142 -5.79 20.73 -1.05
C TYR A 142 -5.81 19.72 -2.20
N SER A 143 -5.53 18.46 -1.88
CA SER A 143 -5.58 17.34 -2.81
C SER A 143 -6.24 16.14 -2.17
N THR A 144 -7.02 15.39 -2.95
CA THR A 144 -7.75 14.22 -2.47
C THR A 144 -7.10 12.96 -3.05
N HIS A 145 -6.76 12.03 -2.16
CA HIS A 145 -6.14 10.76 -2.50
C HIS A 145 -7.03 9.61 -2.07
N VAL A 146 -7.48 8.81 -3.04
CA VAL A 146 -8.27 7.60 -2.77
C VAL A 146 -7.33 6.39 -2.81
N LEU A 147 -7.27 5.66 -1.70
CA LEU A 147 -6.39 4.51 -1.55
C LEU A 147 -7.15 3.23 -1.87
N GLU A 148 -6.66 2.50 -2.87
CA GLU A 148 -7.10 1.13 -3.17
C GLU A 148 -6.49 0.16 -2.15
N TYR A 149 -7.10 0.11 -0.96
CA TYR A 149 -6.68 -0.76 0.14
C TYR A 149 -7.89 -1.49 0.74
N LYS A 150 -7.74 -2.79 0.99
CA LYS A 150 -8.80 -3.68 1.53
C LYS A 150 -8.31 -4.58 2.67
N GLY A 151 -7.12 -4.30 3.21
CA GLY A 151 -6.44 -5.19 4.15
C GLY A 151 -6.81 -5.00 5.62
N GLY A 152 -7.53 -3.92 5.98
CA GLY A 152 -7.79 -3.58 7.38
C GLY A 152 -6.54 -3.12 8.13
N LEU A 153 -6.61 -3.10 9.46
CA LEU A 153 -5.41 -2.97 10.27
C LEU A 153 -4.58 -4.24 10.17
N ARG A 154 -3.28 -4.08 10.02
CA ARG A 154 -2.31 -5.14 9.84
C ARG A 154 -1.01 -4.74 10.51
N TYR A 155 -0.59 -5.53 11.49
CA TYR A 155 0.61 -5.31 12.27
C TYR A 155 1.57 -6.49 12.11
N PRO A 156 2.88 -6.22 11.94
CA PRO A 156 3.87 -7.27 11.83
C PRO A 156 4.03 -7.97 13.19
N ARG A 157 4.10 -9.29 13.16
CA ARG A 157 4.36 -10.14 14.32
C ARG A 157 5.52 -11.06 13.99
N LEU A 158 6.43 -11.16 14.95
CA LEU A 158 7.54 -12.11 14.90
C LEU A 158 7.14 -13.31 15.74
N GLU A 159 6.95 -14.44 15.09
CA GLU A 159 6.72 -15.72 15.76
C GLU A 159 7.94 -16.61 15.56
N ARG A 160 8.34 -17.30 16.63
CA ARG A 160 9.42 -18.27 16.53
C ARG A 160 8.97 -19.44 15.67
N ASP A 161 9.77 -19.75 14.67
CA ASP A 161 9.62 -20.98 13.91
C ASP A 161 10.08 -22.19 14.75
N GLY A 162 9.11 -22.90 15.33
CA GLY A 162 9.36 -24.07 16.19
C GLY A 162 10.03 -25.26 15.47
N SER A 163 10.03 -25.28 14.13
CA SER A 163 10.72 -26.32 13.35
C SER A 163 12.24 -26.16 13.31
N LYS A 164 12.78 -25.04 13.82
CA LYS A 164 14.20 -24.71 13.77
C LYS A 164 14.81 -24.56 15.17
N PRO A 165 16.11 -24.88 15.33
CA PRO A 165 16.82 -24.62 16.58
C PRO A 165 16.77 -23.12 16.95
N ASP A 166 16.68 -22.83 18.24
CA ASP A 166 16.62 -21.46 18.75
C ASP A 166 17.99 -20.77 18.70
N MET A 167 18.26 -20.14 17.56
CA MET A 167 19.53 -19.44 17.34
C MET A 167 19.60 -18.12 18.10
N LEU A 168 18.46 -17.45 18.32
CA LEU A 168 18.43 -16.19 19.06
C LEU A 168 18.85 -16.40 20.51
N THR A 169 18.28 -17.42 21.18
CA THR A 169 18.69 -17.76 22.55
C THR A 169 20.17 -18.13 22.62
N ARG A 170 20.69 -18.87 21.64
CA ARG A 170 22.11 -19.24 21.57
C ARG A 170 23.04 -18.03 21.39
N ILE A 171 22.65 -17.06 20.55
CA ILE A 171 23.44 -15.84 20.30
C ILE A 171 23.41 -14.92 21.54
N LEU A 172 22.26 -14.80 22.19
CA LEU A 172 22.06 -13.94 23.36
C LEU A 172 22.61 -14.54 24.65
N SER A 173 22.99 -15.82 24.65
CA SER A 173 23.58 -16.47 25.81
C SER A 173 24.90 -15.78 26.20
N PRO A 174 25.13 -15.51 27.50
CA PRO A 174 26.39 -14.93 27.97
C PRO A 174 27.58 -15.75 27.46
N ARG A 175 28.60 -15.07 26.93
CA ARG A 175 29.86 -15.74 26.64
C ARG A 175 30.56 -16.05 27.97
N PRO A 176 31.16 -17.24 28.13
CA PRO A 176 31.97 -17.53 29.31
C PRO A 176 33.09 -16.49 29.42
N ASP A 177 33.27 -15.96 30.63
CA ASP A 177 34.28 -14.96 30.93
C ASP A 177 35.68 -15.52 30.63
N ALA A 178 36.38 -14.88 29.71
CA ALA A 178 37.72 -15.30 29.29
C ALA A 178 38.80 -15.02 30.35
N SER A 179 38.44 -14.38 31.48
CA SER A 179 39.38 -13.98 32.54
C SER A 179 39.61 -15.00 33.66
N ARG A 180 38.97 -16.18 33.63
CA ARG A 180 39.33 -17.31 34.51
C ARG A 180 40.28 -18.28 33.83
N ARG A 181 41.56 -17.95 33.76
CA ARG A 181 42.68 -18.89 33.64
C ARG A 181 43.88 -18.40 34.42
#